data_AF-A0A6J0NPC9-F1
#
_entry.id   AF-A0A6J0NPC9-F1
#
_cell.length_a   1.000
_cell.length_b   1.000
_cell.length_c   1.000
_cell.angle_alpha   90.00
_cell.angle_beta   90.00
_cell.angle_gamma   90.00
#
_symmetry.space_group_name_H-M   'P 1'
#
loop_
_entity.id
_entity.type
_entity.pdbx_description
1 polymer ?
#
loop_
_entity_poly.entity_id
_entity_poly.type
_entity_poly.pdbx_seq_one_letter_code
_entity_poly.pdbx_strand_id
1 'polypeptide(L)'
;MGVYSYSQPSQSEDLFGNNDDSDYSETEDLIRRDQAELSLERRSEVQYPPQPEVEFGCPQVCYCGSQPLLRNSRTDPGRLVYTCANVDDGECHVWKWWDEAIMEEMRARDRHVLQLAEKVDNLTVLPDYETDQRLSTLEKIVDDIVVDKSEQRLSSLEKYGFQCFVIAMLLVVVVVAMVV
;
A
#
# COMPACT_ATOMS: atom_id res chain seq x y z
N MET A 1 43.03 18.01 -17.14
CA MET A 1 42.07 18.75 -16.29
C MET A 1 41.29 19.70 -17.19
N GLY A 2 40.11 19.28 -17.64
CA GLY A 2 39.18 20.17 -18.35
C GLY A 2 38.03 20.48 -17.40
N VAL A 3 37.95 21.73 -16.94
CA VAL A 3 36.86 22.21 -16.08
C VAL A 3 35.77 22.70 -17.03
N TYR A 4 34.71 21.91 -17.21
CA TYR A 4 33.48 22.41 -17.84
C TYR A 4 32.66 23.11 -16.77
N SER A 5 32.75 24.45 -16.74
CA SER A 5 31.88 25.29 -15.94
C SER A 5 30.57 25.49 -16.71
N TYR A 6 29.52 24.78 -16.28
CA TYR A 6 28.19 24.98 -16.84
C TYR A 6 27.50 26.13 -16.09
N SER A 7 27.31 27.26 -16.76
CA SER A 7 26.48 28.34 -16.24
C SER A 7 25.05 28.08 -16.70
N GLN A 8 24.17 27.67 -15.77
CA GLN A 8 22.74 27.60 -16.04
C GLN A 8 22.24 28.99 -16.45
N PRO A 9 21.53 29.12 -17.59
CA PRO A 9 20.81 30.35 -17.87
C PRO A 9 19.71 30.49 -16.81
N SER A 10 19.71 31.61 -16.11
CA SER A 10 18.62 32.00 -15.23
C SER A 10 17.33 32.03 -16.04
N GLN A 11 16.32 31.27 -15.61
CA GLN A 11 14.98 31.34 -16.16
C GLN A 11 14.44 32.75 -15.94
N SER A 12 14.61 33.63 -16.92
CA SER A 12 13.80 34.83 -17.00
C SER A 12 12.41 34.38 -17.46
N GLU A 13 11.54 34.21 -16.47
CA GLU A 13 10.11 34.45 -16.58
C GLU A 13 9.92 35.76 -17.37
N ASP A 14 9.45 35.67 -18.62
CA ASP A 14 8.79 36.73 -19.40
C ASP A 14 8.69 36.33 -20.89
N LEU A 15 8.29 35.09 -21.18
CA LEU A 15 7.99 34.64 -22.55
C LEU A 15 6.62 33.99 -22.69
N PHE A 16 5.69 34.31 -21.79
CA PHE A 16 4.26 34.12 -22.02
C PHE A 16 3.63 35.51 -22.11
N GLY A 17 3.92 36.18 -23.22
CA GLY A 17 3.11 37.30 -23.67
C GLY A 17 1.73 36.74 -24.02
N ASN A 18 0.80 36.88 -23.08
CA ASN A 18 -0.63 36.71 -23.31
C ASN A 18 -1.04 37.60 -24.48
N ASN A 19 -1.23 37.01 -25.65
CA ASN A 19 -2.07 37.58 -26.70
C ASN A 19 -3.03 36.47 -27.12
N ASP A 20 -4.29 36.67 -26.76
CA ASP A 20 -5.43 35.91 -27.25
C ASP A 20 -5.47 35.94 -28.80
N ASP A 21 -6.05 34.90 -29.40
CA ASP A 21 -6.40 34.72 -30.82
C ASP A 21 -5.36 34.11 -31.81
N SER A 22 -4.87 32.89 -31.55
CA SER A 22 -4.71 31.94 -32.67
C SER A 22 -4.90 30.49 -32.24
N ASP A 23 -5.96 29.85 -32.75
CA ASP A 23 -6.36 28.44 -32.60
C ASP A 23 -5.37 27.41 -33.17
N TYR A 24 -4.15 27.82 -33.51
CA TYR A 24 -3.10 26.96 -34.07
C TYR A 24 -1.74 27.35 -33.52
N SER A 25 -1.29 26.66 -32.46
CA SER A 25 0.11 26.78 -32.02
C SER A 25 0.98 25.85 -32.87
N GLU A 26 1.99 26.41 -33.54
CA GLU A 26 2.97 25.66 -34.34
C GLU A 26 3.62 24.52 -33.51
N THR A 27 3.75 24.73 -32.21
CA THR A 27 4.25 23.73 -31.25
C THR A 27 3.35 22.50 -31.12
N GLU A 28 2.03 22.67 -31.10
CA GLU A 28 1.09 21.53 -31.04
C GLU A 28 1.13 20.69 -32.31
N ASP A 29 1.34 21.33 -33.47
CA ASP A 29 1.47 20.63 -34.76
C ASP A 29 2.77 19.83 -34.85
N LEU A 30 3.87 20.36 -34.31
CA LEU A 30 5.13 19.63 -34.19
C LEU A 30 4.99 18.42 -33.26
N ILE A 31 4.36 18.59 -32.10
CA ILE A 31 4.09 17.50 -31.15
C ILE A 31 3.21 16.41 -31.79
N ARG A 32 2.17 16.80 -32.54
CA ARG A 32 1.27 15.85 -33.20
C ARG A 32 1.99 15.04 -34.28
N ARG A 33 2.87 15.65 -35.07
CA ARG A 33 3.67 14.94 -36.09
C ARG A 33 4.64 13.97 -35.46
N ASP A 34 5.36 14.38 -34.43
CA ASP A 34 6.33 13.54 -33.71
C ASP A 34 5.63 12.30 -33.09
N GLN A 35 4.45 12.50 -32.50
CA GLN A 35 3.62 11.39 -32.01
C GLN A 35 3.16 10.44 -33.12
N ALA A 36 2.84 10.96 -34.31
CA ALA A 36 2.45 10.15 -35.45
C ALA A 36 3.64 9.33 -35.99
N GLU A 37 4.84 9.91 -36.06
CA GLU A 37 6.07 9.22 -36.46
C GLU A 37 6.43 8.11 -35.46
N LEU A 38 6.42 8.41 -34.16
CA LEU A 38 6.62 7.41 -33.11
C LEU A 38 5.58 6.27 -33.15
N SER A 39 4.34 6.57 -33.54
CA SER A 39 3.29 5.54 -33.66
C SER A 39 3.52 4.59 -34.85
N LEU A 40 4.10 5.10 -35.95
CA LEU A 40 4.47 4.31 -37.12
C LEU A 40 5.74 3.50 -36.84
N GLU A 41 6.71 4.09 -36.17
CA GLU A 41 7.96 3.44 -35.79
C GLU A 41 7.74 2.35 -34.73
N ARG A 42 6.79 2.55 -33.80
CA ARG A 42 6.35 1.51 -32.85
C ARG A 42 5.72 0.28 -33.53
N ARG A 43 5.17 0.43 -34.74
CA ARG A 43 4.64 -0.71 -35.53
C ARG A 43 5.76 -1.56 -36.12
N SER A 44 6.98 -1.03 -36.23
CA SER A 44 8.19 -1.84 -36.30
C SER A 44 8.47 -2.37 -34.90
N GLU A 45 7.92 -3.54 -34.59
CA GLU A 45 8.17 -4.22 -33.33
C GLU A 45 9.66 -4.61 -33.28
N VAL A 46 10.47 -3.74 -32.66
CA VAL A 46 11.89 -3.99 -32.42
C VAL A 46 11.95 -5.16 -31.43
N GLN A 47 12.07 -6.37 -31.96
CA GLN A 47 12.27 -7.55 -31.15
C GLN A 47 13.72 -7.56 -30.66
N TYR A 48 13.91 -7.10 -29.43
CA TYR A 48 15.20 -7.20 -28.77
C TYR A 48 15.53 -8.69 -28.55
N PRO A 49 16.76 -9.13 -28.89
CA PRO A 49 17.19 -10.47 -28.52
C PRO A 49 17.08 -10.66 -26.99
N PRO A 50 16.76 -11.87 -26.52
CA PRO A 50 16.74 -12.14 -25.08
C PRO A 50 18.09 -11.74 -24.51
N GLN A 51 18.08 -10.81 -23.57
CA GLN A 51 19.31 -10.41 -22.91
C GLN A 51 19.91 -11.66 -22.25
N PRO A 52 21.24 -11.87 -22.37
CA PRO A 52 21.88 -12.97 -21.64
C PRO A 52 21.51 -12.83 -20.17
N GLU A 53 21.25 -13.96 -19.50
CA GLU A 53 21.00 -14.03 -18.06
C GLU A 53 22.28 -13.60 -17.32
N VAL A 54 22.53 -12.29 -17.30
CA VAL A 54 23.52 -11.71 -16.42
C VAL A 54 22.93 -11.86 -15.03
N GLU A 55 23.58 -12.63 -14.16
CA GLU A 55 23.20 -12.75 -12.76
C GLU A 55 23.38 -11.39 -12.08
N PHE A 56 22.34 -10.56 -12.16
CA PHE A 56 22.23 -9.29 -11.46
C PHE A 56 22.01 -9.56 -9.97
N GLY A 57 22.62 -8.74 -9.12
CA GLY A 57 22.55 -8.86 -7.67
C GLY A 57 23.79 -9.48 -7.03
N CYS A 58 23.58 -10.05 -5.84
CA CYS A 58 24.65 -10.63 -5.03
C CYS A 58 25.08 -12.01 -5.59
N PRO A 59 26.37 -12.20 -5.96
CA PRO A 59 26.83 -13.50 -6.40
C PRO A 59 26.60 -14.57 -5.32
N GLN A 60 25.91 -15.65 -5.65
CA GLN A 60 25.63 -16.75 -4.70
C GLN A 60 26.70 -17.84 -4.75
N VAL A 61 27.27 -18.07 -5.94
CA VAL A 61 28.26 -19.11 -6.20
C VAL A 61 29.31 -18.57 -7.17
N CYS A 62 30.57 -18.99 -7.00
CA CYS A 62 31.64 -18.72 -7.95
C CYS A 62 31.57 -19.72 -9.13
N TYR A 63 32.18 -19.39 -10.26
CA TYR A 63 32.26 -20.30 -11.42
C TYR A 63 32.96 -21.64 -11.13
N CYS A 64 33.81 -21.70 -10.10
CA CYS A 64 34.42 -22.95 -9.63
C CYS A 64 33.54 -23.76 -8.66
N GLY A 65 32.30 -23.30 -8.40
CA GLY A 65 31.35 -23.94 -7.49
C GLY A 65 31.56 -23.61 -6.01
N SER A 66 32.56 -22.80 -5.65
CA SER A 66 32.78 -22.37 -4.27
C SER A 66 31.94 -21.15 -3.89
N GLN A 67 31.75 -20.92 -2.59
CA GLN A 67 31.01 -19.76 -2.11
C GLN A 67 31.87 -18.48 -2.24
N PRO A 68 31.32 -17.38 -2.79
CA PRO A 68 32.02 -16.11 -2.87
C PRO A 68 32.25 -15.53 -1.47
N LEU A 69 33.42 -14.91 -1.30
CA LEU A 69 33.87 -14.27 -0.08
C LEU A 69 33.89 -12.76 -0.24
N LEU A 70 33.58 -12.04 0.83
CA LEU A 70 33.69 -10.59 0.86
C LEU A 70 35.06 -10.19 1.39
N ARG A 71 35.82 -9.41 0.62
CA ARG A 71 37.17 -8.96 0.98
C ARG A 71 37.29 -7.44 0.85
N ASN A 72 38.17 -6.84 1.64
CA ASN A 72 38.56 -5.45 1.42
C ASN A 72 39.26 -5.27 0.06
N SER A 73 38.91 -4.21 -0.64
CA SER A 73 39.60 -3.88 -1.88
C SER A 73 41.04 -3.48 -1.56
N ARG A 74 41.97 -4.03 -2.34
CA ARG A 74 43.38 -3.67 -2.29
C ARG A 74 43.65 -2.32 -2.97
N THR A 75 42.80 -1.96 -3.92
CA THR A 75 42.93 -0.74 -4.73
C THR A 75 42.22 0.44 -4.07
N ASP A 76 41.09 0.19 -3.42
CA ASP A 76 40.24 1.23 -2.81
C ASP A 76 40.02 0.95 -1.32
N PRO A 77 40.76 1.65 -0.43
CA PRO A 77 40.62 1.48 1.01
C PRO A 77 39.17 1.71 1.47
N GLY A 78 38.61 0.73 2.18
CA GLY A 78 37.26 0.80 2.73
C GLY A 78 36.14 0.30 1.80
N ARG A 79 36.43 0.00 0.53
CA ARG A 79 35.47 -0.70 -0.34
C ARG A 79 35.57 -2.21 -0.17
N LEU A 80 34.45 -2.90 -0.37
CA LEU A 80 34.34 -4.35 -0.30
C LEU A 80 34.08 -4.93 -1.69
N VAL A 81 34.65 -6.11 -1.93
CA VAL A 81 34.54 -6.84 -3.21
C VAL A 81 34.23 -8.30 -2.94
N TYR A 82 33.30 -8.85 -3.72
CA TYR A 82 33.07 -10.29 -3.80
C TYR A 82 34.20 -10.94 -4.61
N THR A 83 34.83 -11.96 -4.04
CA THR A 83 35.96 -12.68 -4.65
C THR A 83 35.96 -14.16 -4.25
N CYS A 84 36.75 -14.98 -4.92
CA CYS A 84 36.90 -16.39 -4.59
C CYS A 84 38.18 -16.65 -3.78
N ALA A 85 38.18 -17.69 -2.94
CA ALA A 85 39.38 -18.19 -2.27
C ALA A 85 40.46 -18.67 -3.27
N ASN A 86 40.01 -19.18 -4.42
CA ASN A 86 40.84 -19.78 -5.45
C ASN A 86 41.24 -18.80 -6.55
N VAL A 87 41.04 -17.49 -6.37
CA VAL A 87 41.28 -16.46 -7.40
C VAL A 87 42.69 -16.49 -8.02
N ASP A 88 43.67 -17.07 -7.32
CA ASP A 88 45.06 -17.16 -7.74
C ASP A 88 45.40 -18.41 -8.59
N ASP A 89 44.42 -19.29 -8.88
CA ASP A 89 44.64 -20.53 -9.66
C ASP A 89 44.70 -20.32 -11.19
N GLY A 90 44.44 -19.09 -11.66
CA GLY A 90 44.47 -18.73 -13.08
C GLY A 90 43.18 -19.01 -13.85
N GLU A 91 42.13 -19.52 -13.20
CA GLU A 91 40.79 -19.68 -13.77
C GLU A 91 39.93 -18.41 -13.60
N CYS A 92 38.80 -18.35 -14.30
CA CYS A 92 37.87 -17.23 -14.17
C CYS A 92 37.06 -17.38 -12.88
N HIS A 93 37.24 -16.44 -11.95
CA HIS A 93 36.50 -16.41 -10.68
C HIS A 93 35.61 -15.18 -10.58
N VAL A 94 34.63 -15.26 -9.69
CA VAL A 94 33.76 -14.14 -9.36
C VAL A 94 34.58 -12.95 -8.87
N TRP A 95 34.33 -11.79 -9.48
CA TRP A 95 34.81 -10.50 -9.02
C TRP A 95 33.70 -9.48 -9.25
N LYS A 96 33.20 -8.89 -8.17
CA LYS A 96 32.13 -7.87 -8.25
C LYS A 96 32.17 -6.95 -7.06
N TRP A 97 31.95 -5.66 -7.28
CA TRP A 97 31.85 -4.70 -6.20
C TRP A 97 30.64 -4.97 -5.32
N TRP A 98 30.83 -4.87 -4.00
CA TRP A 98 29.76 -5.15 -3.04
C TRP A 98 28.61 -4.13 -3.15
N ASP A 99 28.93 -2.86 -3.30
CA ASP A 99 27.95 -1.77 -3.45
C ASP A 99 27.12 -1.92 -4.72
N GLU A 100 27.75 -2.29 -5.85
CA GLU A 100 27.04 -2.58 -7.10
C GLU A 100 26.13 -3.81 -6.95
N ALA A 101 26.64 -4.90 -6.39
CA ALA A 101 25.87 -6.12 -6.17
C ALA A 101 24.66 -5.91 -5.25
N ILE A 102 24.83 -5.14 -4.17
CA ILE A 102 23.74 -4.81 -3.25
C ILE A 102 22.73 -3.85 -3.89
N MET A 103 23.20 -2.86 -4.64
CA MET A 103 22.32 -1.92 -5.34
C MET A 103 21.45 -2.64 -6.39
N GLU A 104 22.03 -3.58 -7.12
CA GLU A 104 21.29 -4.43 -8.06
C GLU A 104 20.28 -5.34 -7.34
N GLU A 105 20.68 -5.95 -6.22
CA GLU A 105 19.78 -6.78 -5.40
C GLU A 105 18.59 -5.97 -4.87
N MET A 106 18.84 -4.76 -4.38
CA MET A 106 17.78 -3.84 -3.92
C MET A 106 16.86 -3.41 -5.06
N ARG A 107 17.43 -3.06 -6.22
CA ARG A 107 16.65 -2.71 -7.42
C ARG A 107 15.78 -3.87 -7.90
N ALA A 108 16.23 -5.11 -7.75
CA ALA A 108 15.43 -6.29 -8.06
C ALA A 108 14.30 -6.52 -7.03
N ARG A 109 14.56 -6.25 -5.74
CA ARG A 109 13.63 -6.43 -4.61
C ARG A 109 12.61 -5.31 -4.43
N ASP A 110 12.84 -4.11 -4.95
CA ASP A 110 11.91 -2.98 -4.86
C ASP A 110 10.51 -3.29 -5.45
N ARG A 111 10.39 -4.30 -6.31
CA ARG A 111 9.12 -4.79 -6.86
C ARG A 111 8.24 -5.54 -5.84
N HIS A 112 8.81 -6.07 -4.75
CA HIS A 112 8.08 -6.86 -3.76
C HIS A 112 7.66 -6.06 -2.51
N VAL A 113 8.30 -4.92 -2.23
CA VAL A 113 7.95 -4.08 -1.06
C VAL A 113 6.65 -3.32 -1.30
N LEU A 114 6.40 -2.87 -2.54
CA LEU A 114 5.15 -2.18 -2.91
C LEU A 114 3.91 -3.09 -2.83
N GLN A 115 4.02 -4.35 -3.26
CA GLN A 115 2.91 -5.31 -3.19
C GLN A 115 2.61 -5.78 -1.75
N LEU A 116 3.61 -5.75 -0.86
CA LEU A 116 3.43 -6.13 0.53
C LEU A 116 2.76 -5.01 1.34
N ALA A 117 3.10 -3.74 1.07
CA ALA A 117 2.42 -2.59 1.65
C ALA A 117 0.94 -2.53 1.21
N GLU A 118 0.66 -2.72 -0.09
CA GLU A 118 -0.72 -2.74 -0.61
C GLU A 118 -1.56 -3.87 0.02
N LYS A 119 -0.98 -5.05 0.23
CA LYS A 119 -1.69 -6.15 0.90
C LYS A 119 -1.94 -5.86 2.37
N VAL A 120 -0.99 -5.26 3.09
CA VAL A 120 -1.17 -4.87 4.49
C VAL A 120 -2.26 -3.81 4.63
N ASP A 121 -2.31 -2.83 3.73
CA ASP A 121 -3.35 -1.79 3.75
C ASP A 121 -4.74 -2.34 3.38
N ASN A 122 -4.83 -3.28 2.43
CA ASN A 122 -6.11 -3.96 2.16
C ASN A 122 -6.56 -4.85 3.34
N LEU A 123 -5.61 -5.46 4.06
CA LEU A 123 -5.88 -6.27 5.25
C LEU A 123 -6.20 -5.44 6.50
N THR A 124 -5.91 -4.14 6.54
CA THR A 124 -6.35 -3.25 7.63
C THR A 124 -7.71 -2.61 7.35
N VAL A 125 -8.06 -2.36 6.08
CA VAL A 125 -9.37 -1.79 5.71
C VAL A 125 -10.52 -2.82 5.80
N LEU A 126 -10.27 -4.09 5.45
CA LEU A 126 -11.28 -5.16 5.52
C LEU A 126 -11.76 -5.52 6.94
N PRO A 127 -10.90 -5.68 7.96
CA PRO A 127 -11.36 -6.01 9.30
C PRO A 127 -12.17 -4.89 9.92
N ASP A 128 -11.81 -3.62 9.69
CA ASP A 128 -12.52 -2.47 10.27
C ASP A 128 -13.98 -2.41 9.80
N TYR A 129 -14.25 -2.64 8.50
CA TYR A 129 -15.62 -2.67 7.98
C TYR A 129 -16.45 -3.83 8.57
N GLU A 130 -15.89 -5.04 8.64
CA GLU A 130 -16.59 -6.20 9.18
C GLU A 130 -16.85 -6.06 10.69
N THR A 131 -15.93 -5.46 11.44
CA THR A 131 -16.11 -5.18 12.86
C THR A 131 -17.14 -4.10 13.11
N ASP A 132 -17.14 -3.02 12.34
CA ASP A 132 -18.10 -1.92 12.51
C ASP A 132 -19.53 -2.37 12.20
N GLN A 133 -19.72 -3.16 11.13
CA GLN A 133 -21.04 -3.72 10.81
C GLN A 133 -21.56 -4.63 11.93
N ARG A 134 -20.69 -5.44 12.53
CA ARG A 134 -21.02 -6.29 13.67
C ARG A 134 -21.35 -5.47 14.91
N LEU A 135 -20.60 -4.41 15.18
CA LEU A 135 -20.86 -3.49 16.29
C LEU A 135 -22.21 -2.79 16.14
N SER A 136 -22.56 -2.27 14.96
CA SER A 136 -23.88 -1.66 14.73
C SER A 136 -25.03 -2.66 14.87
N THR A 137 -24.81 -3.91 14.47
CA THR A 137 -25.81 -4.98 14.66
C THR A 137 -25.98 -5.30 16.14
N LEU A 138 -24.88 -5.35 16.90
CA LEU A 138 -24.90 -5.59 18.34
C LEU A 138 -25.61 -4.46 19.08
N GLU A 139 -25.29 -3.21 18.75
CA GLU A 139 -25.89 -2.00 19.33
C GLU A 139 -27.40 -1.99 19.12
N LYS A 140 -27.86 -2.29 17.90
CA LYS A 140 -29.29 -2.39 17.59
C LYS A 140 -29.99 -3.47 18.43
N ILE A 141 -29.39 -4.65 18.58
CA ILE A 141 -29.97 -5.73 19.40
C ILE A 141 -30.01 -5.32 20.88
N VAL A 142 -29.00 -4.62 21.37
CA VAL A 142 -28.97 -4.13 22.76
C VAL A 142 -30.08 -3.10 22.99
N ASP A 143 -30.27 -2.16 22.07
CA ASP A 143 -31.34 -1.17 22.15
C ASP A 143 -32.72 -1.83 22.14
N ASP A 144 -32.96 -2.79 21.23
CA ASP A 144 -34.21 -3.54 21.17
C ASP A 144 -34.47 -4.29 22.50
N ILE A 145 -33.45 -4.94 23.08
CA ILE A 145 -33.56 -5.62 24.39
C ILE A 145 -33.89 -4.63 25.52
N VAL A 146 -33.30 -3.43 25.52
CA VAL A 146 -33.55 -2.41 26.54
C VAL A 146 -34.98 -1.89 26.43
N VAL A 147 -35.46 -1.64 25.22
CA VAL A 147 -36.84 -1.21 24.94
C VAL A 147 -37.82 -2.29 25.37
N ASP A 148 -37.65 -3.53 24.93
CA ASP A 148 -38.51 -4.67 25.29
C ASP A 148 -38.59 -4.86 26.82
N LYS A 149 -37.45 -4.76 27.50
CA LYS A 149 -37.38 -4.87 28.96
C LYS A 149 -38.11 -3.72 29.66
N SER A 150 -38.08 -2.52 29.09
CA SER A 150 -38.79 -1.36 29.62
C SER A 150 -40.32 -1.49 29.45
N GLU A 151 -40.78 -1.95 28.28
CA GLU A 151 -42.20 -2.23 28.03
C GLU A 151 -42.72 -3.38 28.90
N GLN A 152 -41.91 -4.42 29.07
CA GLN A 152 -42.24 -5.54 29.95
C GLN A 152 -42.40 -5.08 31.41
N ARG A 153 -41.55 -4.14 31.88
CA ARG A 153 -41.69 -3.55 33.22
C ARG A 153 -42.95 -2.70 33.36
N LEU A 154 -43.26 -1.90 32.34
CA LEU A 154 -44.43 -1.02 32.33
C LEU A 154 -45.73 -1.82 32.36
N SER A 155 -45.85 -2.83 31.47
CA SER A 155 -47.00 -3.73 31.42
C SER A 155 -47.14 -4.59 32.69
N SER A 156 -46.03 -4.97 33.32
CA SER A 156 -46.08 -5.67 34.60
C SER A 156 -46.58 -4.76 35.72
N LEU A 157 -46.16 -3.48 35.75
CA LEU A 157 -46.61 -2.51 36.74
C LEU A 157 -48.12 -2.22 36.62
N GLU A 158 -48.63 -2.07 35.39
CA GLU A 158 -50.06 -1.90 35.12
C GLU A 158 -50.88 -3.10 35.61
N LYS A 159 -50.37 -4.33 35.36
CA LYS A 159 -51.01 -5.56 35.87
C LYS A 159 -51.03 -5.61 37.40
N TYR A 160 -49.94 -5.22 38.07
CA TYR A 160 -49.90 -5.14 39.53
C TYR A 160 -50.89 -4.10 40.08
N GLY A 161 -51.00 -2.92 39.44
CA GLY A 161 -51.98 -1.91 39.80
C GLY A 161 -53.42 -2.41 39.69
N PHE A 162 -53.75 -3.09 38.58
CA PHE A 162 -55.07 -3.69 38.37
C PHE A 162 -55.38 -4.78 39.40
N GLN A 163 -54.43 -5.66 39.69
CA GLN A 163 -54.61 -6.68 40.73
C GLN A 163 -54.88 -6.06 42.11
N CYS A 164 -54.11 -5.05 42.50
CA CYS A 164 -54.33 -4.32 43.75
C CYS A 164 -55.72 -3.66 43.80
N PHE A 165 -56.16 -3.05 42.70
CA PHE A 165 -57.49 -2.42 42.61
C PHE A 165 -58.62 -3.44 42.79
N VAL A 166 -58.54 -4.60 42.12
CA VAL A 166 -59.54 -5.68 42.24
C VAL A 166 -59.58 -6.23 43.67
N ILE A 167 -58.42 -6.46 44.30
CA ILE A 167 -58.34 -6.93 45.69
C ILE A 167 -58.96 -5.91 46.65
N ALA A 168 -58.65 -4.61 46.50
CA ALA A 168 -59.22 -3.56 47.33
C ALA A 168 -60.75 -3.47 47.20
N MET A 169 -61.28 -3.54 45.98
CA MET A 169 -62.73 -3.53 45.74
C MET A 169 -63.43 -4.74 46.38
N LEU A 170 -62.83 -5.94 46.28
CA LEU A 170 -63.36 -7.14 46.96
C LEU A 170 -63.39 -6.98 48.48
N LEU A 171 -62.34 -6.43 49.09
CA LEU A 171 -62.30 -6.18 50.53
C LEU A 171 -63.40 -5.21 50.98
N VAL A 172 -63.63 -4.13 50.22
CA VAL A 172 -64.71 -3.17 50.52
C VAL A 172 -66.08 -3.86 50.48
N VAL A 173 -66.35 -4.69 49.47
CA VAL A 173 -67.61 -5.44 49.36
C VAL A 173 -67.81 -6.36 50.56
N VAL A 174 -66.76 -7.08 50.99
CA VAL A 174 -66.83 -7.96 52.18
C VAL A 174 -67.14 -7.17 53.44
N VAL A 175 -66.48 -6.03 53.66
CA VAL A 175 -66.73 -5.18 54.82
C VAL A 175 -68.16 -4.65 54.85
N VAL A 176 -68.68 -4.19 53.71
CA VAL A 176 -70.08 -3.74 53.59
C VAL A 176 -71.05 -4.87 53.91
N ALA A 177 -70.79 -6.08 53.40
CA ALA A 177 -71.64 -7.25 53.66
C ALA A 177 -71.62 -7.72 55.12
N MET A 178 -70.57 -7.41 55.90
CA MET A 178 -70.53 -7.71 57.34
C MET A 178 -71.24 -6.67 58.21
N VAL A 179 -71.42 -5.44 57.70
CA VAL A 179 -72.04 -4.33 58.43
C VAL A 179 -73.57 -4.30 58.27
N VAL A 180 -74.08 -4.83 57.15
CA VAL A 180 -75.52 -4.96 56.84
C VAL A 180 -76.08 -6.24 57.45
#